data_AF-A0A8V0XUR8-F1
#
_entry.id   AF-A0A8V0XUR8-F1
#
_cell.length_a   1.000
_cell.length_b   1.000
_cell.length_c   1.000
_cell.angle_alpha   90.00
_cell.angle_beta   90.00
_cell.angle_gamma   90.00
#
_symmetry.space_group_name_H-M   'P 1'
#
loop_
_entity.id
_entity.type
_entity.pdbx_description
1 polymer ?
#
loop_
_entity_poly.entity_id
_entity_poly.type
_entity_poly.pdbx_seq_one_letter_code
_entity_poly.pdbx_strand_id
1 'polypeptide(L)'
;MACEFNLNFLKELEREAVLEVLYRDQRVRKTEEERIRKLKMQLHQLRWKGARNVSYEYQERSCARCQKSLGLLMNRGAVCNGCSHRVCSECRVCLNPSLWKCTVCYAHGDVKVKAGEWFFEERAKKYPDEGRHETAGAKLLKSYQKLSKISVVPPTPPPYTESTAGSNMKRGTKKAEARALVL
;
A
#
# COMPACT_ATOMS: atom_id res chain seq x y z
N MET A 1 23.69 -11.85 -3.44
CA MET A 1 23.73 -12.83 -2.32
C MET A 1 22.60 -12.51 -1.36
N ALA A 2 21.66 -13.43 -1.14
CA ALA A 2 20.63 -13.24 -0.12
C ALA A 2 21.24 -13.58 1.25
N CYS A 3 21.43 -12.58 2.10
CA CYS A 3 21.82 -12.83 3.48
C CYS A 3 20.58 -13.33 4.23
N GLU A 4 20.61 -14.59 4.69
CA GLU A 4 19.58 -15.14 5.56
C GLU A 4 19.79 -14.59 6.98
N PHE A 5 18.90 -13.71 7.42
CA PHE A 5 18.92 -13.18 8.78
C PHE A 5 18.14 -14.13 9.70
N ASN A 6 18.79 -14.67 10.72
CA ASN A 6 18.16 -15.58 11.68
C ASN A 6 18.47 -15.14 13.12
N LEU A 7 17.45 -14.84 13.92
CA LEU A 7 17.60 -14.40 15.33
C LEU A 7 17.78 -15.56 16.32
N ASN A 8 17.96 -16.81 15.88
CA ASN A 8 18.02 -17.98 16.75
C ASN A 8 19.13 -17.94 17.80
N PHE A 9 20.19 -17.18 17.55
CA PHE A 9 21.30 -17.00 18.50
C PHE A 9 21.00 -16.01 19.64
N LEU A 10 19.91 -15.23 19.55
CA LEU A 10 19.50 -14.28 20.58
C LEU A 10 18.71 -14.98 21.70
N LYS A 11 18.88 -14.49 22.92
CA LYS A 11 18.03 -14.88 24.05
C LYS A 11 16.59 -14.44 23.78
N GLU A 12 15.64 -15.11 24.43
CA GLU A 12 14.21 -14.87 24.20
C GLU A 12 13.82 -13.39 24.37
N LEU A 13 14.27 -12.75 25.45
CA LEU A 13 13.99 -11.34 25.72
C LEU A 13 14.61 -10.39 24.67
N GLU A 14 15.82 -10.70 24.19
CA GLU A 14 16.50 -9.90 23.16
C GLU A 14 15.79 -10.02 21.82
N ARG A 15 15.37 -11.24 21.47
CA ARG A 15 14.60 -11.53 20.27
C ARG A 15 13.25 -10.82 20.28
N GLU A 16 12.53 -10.89 21.39
CA GLU A 16 11.22 -10.23 21.53
C GLU A 16 11.36 -8.70 21.37
N ALA A 17 12.38 -8.11 21.99
CA ALA A 17 12.67 -6.68 21.83
C ALA A 17 12.95 -6.30 20.36
N VAL A 18 13.72 -7.11 19.63
CA VAL A 18 13.97 -6.90 18.19
C VAL A 18 12.68 -7.02 17.39
N LEU A 19 11.87 -8.05 17.63
CA LEU A 19 10.60 -8.25 16.94
C LEU A 19 9.64 -7.08 17.18
N GLU A 20 9.57 -6.55 18.41
CA GLU A 20 8.74 -5.40 18.73
C GLU A 20 9.10 -4.16 17.88
N VAL A 21 10.40 -3.88 17.72
CA VAL A 21 10.87 -2.79 16.85
C VAL A 21 10.46 -3.02 15.41
N LEU A 22 10.59 -4.26 14.90
CA LEU A 22 10.19 -4.61 13.53
C LEU A 22 8.68 -4.46 13.31
N TYR A 23 7.84 -4.81 14.29
CA TYR A 23 6.39 -4.60 14.20
C TYR A 23 6.01 -3.12 14.16
N ARG A 24 6.68 -2.29 14.96
CA ARG A 24 6.47 -0.82 14.95
C ARG A 24 6.89 -0.23 13.60
N ASP A 25 8.06 -0.60 13.10
CA ASP A 25 8.53 -0.19 11.77
C ASP A 25 7.58 -0.66 10.66
N GLN A 26 7.06 -1.89 10.71
CA GLN A 26 6.04 -2.37 9.77
C GLN A 26 4.77 -1.51 9.79
N ARG A 27 4.29 -1.10 10.97
CA ARG A 27 3.13 -0.19 11.10
C ARG A 27 3.39 1.18 10.48
N VAL A 28 4.57 1.76 10.71
CA VAL A 28 4.97 3.03 10.10
C VAL A 28 4.99 2.92 8.58
N ARG A 29 5.61 1.87 8.04
CA ARG A 29 5.67 1.63 6.58
C ARG A 29 4.30 1.48 5.95
N LYS A 30 3.40 0.68 6.55
CA LYS A 30 2.01 0.54 6.06
C LYS A 30 1.26 1.87 6.04
N THR A 31 1.44 2.69 7.08
CA THR A 31 0.82 4.02 7.16
C THR A 31 1.34 4.93 6.04
N GLU A 32 2.64 4.89 5.80
CA GLU A 32 3.30 5.66 4.76
C GLU A 32 2.92 5.20 3.35
N GLU A 33 2.83 3.88 3.12
CA GLU A 33 2.34 3.31 1.87
C GLU A 33 0.93 3.80 1.53
N GLU A 34 0.01 3.82 2.49
CA GLU A 34 -1.35 4.33 2.26
C GLU A 34 -1.37 5.85 2.04
N ARG A 35 -0.52 6.61 2.73
CA ARG A 35 -0.35 8.05 2.49
C ARG A 35 0.14 8.33 1.07
N ILE A 36 1.16 7.60 0.61
CA ILE A 36 1.67 7.69 -0.77
C ILE A 36 0.60 7.26 -1.78
N ARG A 37 -0.17 6.21 -1.49
CA ARG A 37 -1.28 5.77 -2.34
C ARG A 37 -2.32 6.86 -2.54
N LYS A 38 -2.70 7.57 -1.47
CA LYS A 38 -3.63 8.72 -1.52
C LYS A 38 -3.06 9.87 -2.37
N LEU A 39 -1.79 10.22 -2.20
CA LEU A 39 -1.13 11.25 -3.03
C LEU A 39 -1.16 10.88 -4.52
N LYS A 40 -0.83 9.62 -4.85
CA LYS A 40 -0.86 9.13 -6.24
C LYS A 40 -2.28 9.12 -6.82
N MET A 41 -3.28 8.78 -6.01
CA MET A 41 -4.69 8.84 -6.40
C MET A 41 -5.11 10.29 -6.72
N GLN A 42 -4.76 11.26 -5.89
CA GLN A 42 -5.04 12.68 -6.14
C GLN A 42 -4.38 13.18 -7.44
N LEU A 43 -3.14 12.77 -7.69
CA LEU A 43 -2.44 13.10 -8.94
C LEU A 43 -3.12 12.47 -10.17
N HIS A 44 -3.59 11.23 -10.04
CA HIS A 44 -4.35 10.55 -11.08
C HIS A 44 -5.67 11.29 -11.37
N GLN A 45 -6.41 11.68 -10.33
CA GLN A 45 -7.63 12.48 -10.50
C GLN A 45 -7.37 13.82 -11.20
N LEU A 46 -6.29 14.51 -10.85
CA LEU A 46 -5.88 15.75 -11.53
C LEU A 46 -5.61 15.53 -13.02
N ARG A 47 -4.97 14.41 -13.40
CA ARG A 47 -4.75 14.05 -14.81
C ARG A 47 -6.06 13.81 -15.56
N TRP A 48 -7.00 13.09 -14.94
CA TRP A 48 -8.28 12.71 -15.57
C TRP A 48 -9.25 13.88 -15.75
N LYS A 49 -9.25 14.87 -14.86
CA LYS A 49 -10.07 16.08 -15.01
C LYS A 49 -9.81 16.81 -16.33
N GLY A 50 -8.58 16.74 -16.86
CA GLY A 50 -8.23 17.35 -18.14
C GLY A 50 -8.63 16.53 -19.38
N ALA A 51 -9.03 15.27 -19.22
CA ALA A 51 -9.39 14.37 -20.32
C ALA A 51 -10.90 14.26 -20.57
N ARG A 52 -11.76 14.73 -19.65
CA ARG A 52 -13.23 14.60 -19.76
C ARG A 52 -13.90 15.59 -20.72
N ASN A 53 -13.17 16.56 -21.26
CA ASN A 53 -13.74 17.64 -22.07
C ASN A 53 -13.45 17.46 -23.57
N VAL A 54 -13.59 16.24 -24.10
CA VAL A 54 -13.39 15.96 -25.53
C VAL A 54 -14.73 16.08 -26.25
N SER A 55 -15.11 17.31 -26.64
CA SER A 55 -16.12 17.51 -27.68
C SER A 55 -15.41 17.52 -29.04
N TYR A 56 -15.84 16.64 -29.94
CA TYR A 56 -15.26 16.36 -31.26
C TYR A 56 -15.57 17.45 -32.30
N GLU A 57 -15.22 18.71 -32.02
CA GLU A 57 -15.30 19.78 -33.03
C GLU A 57 -13.95 20.46 -33.18
N TYR A 58 -13.26 20.08 -34.27
CA TYR A 58 -12.12 20.73 -34.94
C TYR A 58 -11.40 21.87 -34.18
N GLN A 59 -10.84 21.59 -33.00
CA GLN A 59 -9.96 22.53 -32.31
C GLN A 59 -8.50 22.17 -32.58
N GLU A 60 -7.96 22.74 -33.66
CA GLU A 60 -6.57 22.54 -34.08
C GLU A 60 -5.53 22.94 -33.00
N ARG A 61 -5.93 23.73 -31.98
CA ARG A 61 -5.09 24.08 -30.81
C ARG A 61 -5.93 24.23 -29.54
N SER A 62 -5.95 23.20 -28.67
CA SER A 62 -6.52 23.28 -27.33
C SER A 62 -5.46 23.16 -26.23
N CYS A 63 -5.78 23.62 -25.02
CA CYS A 63 -4.94 23.42 -23.85
C CYS A 63 -5.04 21.96 -23.37
N ALA A 64 -3.91 21.25 -23.27
CA ALA A 64 -3.87 19.85 -22.82
C ALA A 64 -4.30 19.61 -21.35
N ARG A 65 -4.66 20.65 -20.59
CA ARG A 65 -5.07 20.57 -19.19
C ARG A 65 -6.53 20.93 -18.97
N CYS A 66 -6.99 22.05 -19.53
CA CYS A 66 -8.38 22.51 -19.36
C CYS A 66 -9.23 22.36 -20.64
N GLN A 67 -8.63 21.94 -21.76
CA GLN A 67 -9.24 21.79 -23.08
C GLN A 67 -9.87 23.07 -23.66
N LYS A 68 -9.63 24.25 -23.05
CA LYS A 68 -10.00 25.53 -23.66
C LYS A 68 -9.24 25.73 -24.97
N SER A 69 -9.90 26.30 -25.97
CA SER A 69 -9.27 26.72 -27.22
C SER A 69 -8.14 27.70 -26.97
N LEU A 70 -7.08 27.57 -27.76
CA LEU A 70 -5.94 28.48 -27.76
C LEU A 70 -6.05 29.38 -28.99
N GLY A 71 -5.85 30.67 -28.80
CA GLY A 71 -5.96 31.64 -29.89
C GLY A 71 -4.76 31.59 -30.85
N LEU A 72 -4.95 32.14 -32.05
CA LEU A 72 -3.88 32.31 -33.04
C LEU A 72 -2.95 33.48 -32.75
N LEU A 73 -3.46 34.57 -32.15
CA LEU A 73 -2.70 35.79 -31.87
C LEU A 73 -2.42 35.94 -30.36
N MET A 74 -3.48 35.97 -29.55
CA MET A 74 -3.42 36.02 -28.08
C MET A 74 -3.64 34.63 -27.48
N ASN A 75 -3.05 34.34 -26.33
CA ASN A 75 -3.22 33.05 -25.63
C ASN A 75 -2.93 31.80 -26.48
N ARG A 76 -1.88 31.85 -27.32
CA ARG A 76 -1.40 30.72 -28.15
C ARG A 76 -0.97 29.47 -27.36
N GLY A 77 -0.90 29.59 -26.03
CA GLY A 77 -0.33 28.61 -25.13
C GLY A 77 1.18 28.46 -25.32
N ALA A 78 1.80 27.74 -24.39
CA ALA A 78 3.22 27.43 -24.42
C ALA A 78 3.45 25.94 -24.16
N VAL A 79 4.61 25.41 -24.55
CA VAL A 79 4.97 23.99 -24.43
C VAL A 79 5.58 23.73 -23.06
N CYS A 80 4.99 22.81 -22.29
CA CYS A 80 5.43 22.48 -20.95
C CYS A 80 6.82 21.81 -20.94
N ASN A 81 7.76 22.35 -20.15
CA ASN A 81 9.13 21.84 -20.00
C ASN A 81 9.24 20.43 -19.37
N GLY A 82 8.11 19.85 -18.92
CA GLY A 82 8.08 18.51 -18.32
C GLY A 82 7.38 17.42 -19.13
N CYS A 83 6.50 17.77 -20.07
CA CYS A 83 5.72 16.76 -20.83
C CYS A 83 5.47 17.16 -22.29
N SER A 84 6.05 18.27 -22.75
CA SER A 84 5.96 18.75 -24.13
C SER A 84 4.53 18.99 -24.66
N HIS A 85 3.53 19.05 -23.78
CA HIS A 85 2.17 19.42 -24.16
C HIS A 85 1.97 20.93 -24.14
N ARG A 86 1.14 21.43 -25.06
CA ARG A 86 0.75 22.85 -25.13
C ARG A 86 -0.32 23.16 -24.09
N VAL A 87 -0.11 24.22 -23.30
CA VAL A 87 -1.02 24.63 -22.22
C VAL A 87 -1.25 26.15 -22.19
N CYS A 88 -2.45 26.57 -21.79
CA CYS A 88 -2.80 27.98 -21.61
C CYS A 88 -2.09 28.61 -20.40
N SER A 89 -2.15 29.94 -20.28
CA SER A 89 -1.51 30.70 -19.19
C SER A 89 -1.87 30.20 -17.80
N GLU A 90 -3.15 30.00 -17.57
CA GLU A 90 -3.76 29.57 -16.30
C GLU A 90 -3.35 28.16 -15.87
N CYS A 91 -2.90 27.31 -16.81
CA CYS A 91 -2.49 25.94 -16.53
C CYS A 91 -0.98 25.79 -16.33
N ARG A 92 -0.26 26.92 -16.17
CA ARG A 92 1.18 26.95 -15.92
C ARG A 92 1.46 27.27 -14.46
N VAL A 93 2.52 26.67 -13.95
CA VAL A 93 3.14 26.99 -12.67
C VAL A 93 4.56 27.43 -12.97
N CYS A 94 4.85 28.70 -12.69
CA CYS A 94 6.18 29.29 -12.87
C CYS A 94 7.05 28.91 -11.67
N LEU A 95 8.17 28.25 -11.92
CA LEU A 95 9.17 27.92 -10.92
C LEU A 95 10.18 29.07 -10.79
N ASN A 96 10.53 29.67 -11.92
CA ASN A 96 11.45 30.78 -12.09
C ASN A 96 11.13 31.48 -13.43
N PRO A 97 11.64 32.71 -13.70
CA PRO A 97 11.28 33.47 -14.91
C PRO A 97 11.49 32.73 -16.23
N SER A 98 12.48 31.83 -16.29
CA SER A 98 12.83 31.02 -17.47
C SER A 98 12.30 29.59 -17.45
N LEU A 99 11.73 29.12 -16.33
CA LEU A 99 11.34 27.73 -16.16
C LEU A 99 9.95 27.61 -15.56
N TRP A 100 9.06 26.96 -16.30
CA TRP A 100 7.69 26.71 -15.88
C TRP A 100 7.27 25.29 -16.27
N LYS A 101 6.29 24.75 -15.57
CA LYS A 101 5.68 23.45 -15.87
C LYS A 101 4.17 23.59 -15.87
N CYS A 102 3.47 22.68 -16.53
CA CYS A 102 2.02 22.61 -16.37
C CYS A 102 1.65 22.12 -14.97
N THR A 103 0.43 22.41 -14.51
CA THR A 103 -0.09 22.02 -13.19
C THR A 103 0.11 20.54 -12.87
N VAL A 104 -0.10 19.63 -13.83
CA VAL A 104 0.11 18.18 -13.64
C VAL A 104 1.59 17.82 -13.48
N CYS A 105 2.49 18.38 -14.29
CA CYS A 105 3.93 18.11 -14.16
C CYS A 105 4.50 18.68 -12.86
N TYR A 106 3.98 19.83 -12.43
CA TYR A 106 4.30 20.42 -11.14
C TYR A 106 3.85 19.51 -9.99
N ALA A 107 2.57 19.11 -9.96
CA ALA A 107 2.04 18.21 -8.94
C ALA A 107 2.73 16.84 -8.92
N HIS A 108 3.11 16.31 -10.08
CA HIS A 108 3.89 15.07 -10.15
C HIS A 108 5.27 15.20 -9.49
N GLY A 109 5.95 16.33 -9.68
CA GLY A 109 7.21 16.62 -9.00
C GLY A 109 7.03 16.71 -7.48
N ASP A 110 5.99 17.39 -7.03
CA ASP A 110 5.65 17.49 -5.60
C ASP A 110 5.37 16.11 -4.97
N VAL A 111 4.64 15.23 -5.65
CA VAL A 111 4.41 13.85 -5.21
C VAL A 111 5.72 13.06 -5.13
N LYS A 112 6.64 13.22 -6.11
CA LYS A 112 7.96 12.57 -6.04
C LYS A 112 8.76 12.98 -4.81
N VAL A 113 8.75 14.28 -4.47
CA VAL A 113 9.41 14.79 -3.27
C VAL A 113 8.75 14.23 -2.01
N LYS A 114 7.43 14.38 -1.89
CA LYS A 114 6.65 13.94 -0.72
C LYS A 114 6.68 12.45 -0.50
N ALA A 115 6.75 11.63 -1.55
CA ALA A 115 6.85 10.18 -1.46
C ALA A 115 8.29 9.67 -1.32
N GLY A 116 9.28 10.57 -1.27
CA GLY A 116 10.70 10.21 -1.17
C GLY A 116 11.26 9.53 -2.43
N GLU A 117 10.55 9.56 -3.56
CA GLU A 117 10.99 8.90 -4.80
C GLU A 117 12.33 9.44 -5.30
N TRP A 118 12.61 10.74 -5.09
CA TRP A 118 13.90 11.36 -5.41
C TRP A 118 15.07 10.67 -4.69
N PHE A 119 14.90 10.24 -3.44
CA PHE A 119 15.93 9.58 -2.67
C PHE A 119 16.21 8.17 -3.20
N PHE A 120 15.15 7.43 -3.54
CA PHE A 120 15.31 6.08 -4.09
C PHE A 120 15.89 6.10 -5.50
N GLU A 121 15.54 7.09 -6.32
CA GLU A 121 16.15 7.32 -7.64
C GLU A 121 17.65 7.60 -7.50
N GLU A 122 18.05 8.45 -6.55
CA GLU A 122 19.47 8.75 -6.31
C GLU A 122 20.23 7.54 -5.76
N ARG A 123 19.63 6.81 -4.82
CA ARG A 123 20.19 5.57 -4.28
C ARG A 123 20.41 4.53 -5.38
N ALA A 124 19.46 4.35 -6.29
CA ALA A 124 19.54 3.38 -7.38
C ALA A 124 20.70 3.67 -8.36
N LYS A 125 21.12 4.93 -8.51
CA LYS A 125 22.32 5.27 -9.30
C LYS A 125 23.60 4.75 -8.64
N LYS A 126 23.66 4.78 -7.31
CA LYS A 126 24.80 4.30 -6.53
C LYS A 126 24.79 2.79 -6.32
N TYR A 127 23.59 2.20 -6.22
CA TYR A 127 23.37 0.79 -5.93
C TYR A 127 22.36 0.18 -6.93
N PRO A 128 22.77 -0.06 -8.19
CA PRO A 128 21.85 -0.50 -9.26
C PRO A 128 21.28 -1.91 -9.06
N ASP A 129 22.05 -2.81 -8.43
CA ASP A 129 21.62 -4.18 -8.13
C ASP A 129 20.71 -4.27 -6.88
N GLU A 130 20.61 -3.18 -6.12
CA GLU A 130 19.66 -3.03 -5.03
C GLU A 130 18.38 -2.36 -5.59
N GLY A 131 17.53 -3.12 -6.28
CA GLY A 131 16.17 -2.69 -6.64
C GLY A 131 15.36 -2.20 -5.42
N ARG A 132 14.06 -1.84 -5.61
CA ARG A 132 13.12 -1.58 -4.49
C ARG A 132 12.89 -2.86 -3.69
N HIS A 133 13.91 -3.33 -2.98
CA HIS A 133 13.89 -4.55 -2.25
C HIS A 133 13.31 -4.29 -0.87
N GLU A 134 12.42 -5.20 -0.50
CA GLU A 134 12.04 -5.46 0.86
C GLU A 134 13.27 -5.38 1.80
N THR A 135 13.18 -4.54 2.84
CA THR A 135 14.30 -4.37 3.77
C THR A 135 14.62 -5.69 4.48
N ALA A 136 15.85 -5.85 4.95
CA ALA A 136 16.25 -7.00 5.76
C ALA A 136 15.28 -7.23 6.94
N GLY A 137 14.85 -6.17 7.61
CA GLY A 137 13.86 -6.22 8.69
C GLY A 137 12.48 -6.73 8.25
N ALA A 138 11.99 -6.33 7.06
CA ALA A 138 10.72 -6.85 6.54
C ALA A 138 10.80 -8.33 6.16
N LYS A 139 11.90 -8.75 5.53
CA LYS A 139 12.15 -10.18 5.23
C LYS A 139 12.18 -11.01 6.50
N LEU A 140 12.92 -10.53 7.50
CA LEU A 140 13.05 -11.17 8.80
C LEU A 140 11.69 -11.30 9.50
N LEU A 141 10.92 -10.20 9.56
CA LEU A 141 9.60 -10.20 10.19
C LEU A 141 8.62 -11.18 9.50
N LYS A 142 8.64 -11.27 8.17
CA LYS A 142 7.82 -12.24 7.42
C LYS A 142 8.16 -13.69 7.78
N SER A 143 9.45 -14.02 7.92
CA SER A 143 9.87 -15.37 8.32
C SER A 143 9.32 -15.74 9.71
N TYR A 144 9.38 -14.83 10.67
CA TYR A 144 8.86 -15.06 12.03
C TYR A 144 7.33 -15.16 12.08
N GLN A 145 6.61 -14.34 11.29
CA GLN A 145 5.15 -14.43 11.14
C GLN A 145 4.69 -15.75 10.50
N LYS A 146 5.52 -16.38 9.66
CA LYS A 146 5.22 -17.68 9.07
C LYS A 146 5.35 -18.80 10.11
N LEU A 147 6.37 -18.72 10.96
CA LEU A 147 6.60 -19.70 12.03
C LEU A 147 5.51 -19.66 13.10
N SER A 148 5.03 -18.47 13.48
CA SER A 148 3.97 -18.32 14.48
C SER A 148 2.58 -18.84 14.02
N LYS A 149 2.38 -19.04 12.72
CA LYS A 149 1.14 -19.60 12.14
C LYS A 149 1.12 -21.12 12.08
N ILE A 150 2.23 -21.78 12.37
CA ILE A 150 2.31 -23.23 12.50
C ILE A 150 1.76 -23.56 13.89
N SER A 151 0.44 -23.76 13.98
CA SER A 151 -0.22 -24.27 15.18
C SER A 151 0.46 -25.57 15.60
N VAL A 152 1.06 -25.58 16.79
CA VAL A 152 1.43 -26.83 17.45
C VAL A 152 0.10 -27.51 17.78
N VAL A 153 -0.30 -28.48 16.97
CA VAL A 153 -1.44 -29.34 17.29
C VAL A 153 -1.10 -30.02 18.62
N PRO A 154 -1.87 -29.84 19.70
CA PRO A 154 -1.61 -30.55 20.94
C PRO A 154 -1.70 -32.05 20.65
N PRO A 155 -0.76 -32.88 21.14
CA PRO A 155 -0.79 -34.31 20.88
C PRO A 155 -2.14 -34.87 21.31
N THR A 156 -2.81 -35.57 20.39
CA THR A 156 -4.09 -36.23 20.65
C THR A 156 -3.96 -37.13 21.88
N PRO A 157 -4.80 -36.96 22.92
CA PRO A 157 -4.74 -37.84 24.07
C PRO A 157 -5.01 -39.29 23.64
N PRO A 158 -4.31 -40.28 24.21
CA PRO A 158 -4.51 -41.68 23.86
C PRO A 158 -5.95 -42.12 24.15
N PRO A 159 -6.53 -43.01 23.33
CA PRO A 159 -7.91 -43.45 23.48
C PRO A 159 -8.09 -44.18 24.82
N TYR A 160 -9.06 -43.73 25.61
CA TYR A 160 -9.44 -44.34 26.87
C TYR A 160 -10.20 -45.64 26.58
N THR A 161 -9.64 -46.79 26.97
CA THR A 161 -10.32 -48.09 26.87
C THR A 161 -11.14 -48.34 28.14
N GLU A 162 -12.46 -48.09 28.09
CA GLU A 162 -13.37 -48.54 29.14
C GLU A 162 -13.62 -50.05 29.03
N SER A 163 -13.13 -50.81 30.00
CA SER A 163 -13.52 -52.20 30.23
C SER A 163 -14.91 -52.21 30.89
N THR A 164 -15.94 -52.63 30.15
CA THR A 164 -17.29 -52.80 30.72
C THR A 164 -17.51 -54.26 31.12
N ALA A 165 -17.59 -54.49 32.43
CA ALA A 165 -18.15 -55.71 33.02
C ALA A 165 -19.55 -55.41 33.57
N GLY A 166 -20.56 -56.08 33.02
CA GLY A 166 -21.67 -56.71 33.74
C GLY A 166 -22.70 -55.88 34.54
N SER A 167 -23.95 -55.93 34.02
CA SER A 167 -25.21 -56.20 34.74
C SER A 167 -26.13 -55.05 35.26
N ASN A 168 -27.17 -54.79 34.44
CA ASN A 168 -28.62 -54.93 34.71
C ASN A 168 -29.29 -54.27 35.94
N MET A 169 -30.31 -53.43 35.70
CA MET A 169 -31.73 -53.62 36.12
C MET A 169 -32.48 -52.31 36.52
N LYS A 170 -33.69 -52.16 35.95
CA LYS A 170 -34.92 -51.43 36.38
C LYS A 170 -35.21 -49.96 35.95
N ARG A 171 -36.02 -49.90 34.87
CA ARG A 171 -37.26 -49.13 34.63
C ARG A 171 -37.79 -48.18 35.71
N GLY A 172 -38.18 -46.98 35.27
CA GLY A 172 -39.18 -46.11 35.88
C GLY A 172 -39.60 -44.97 34.95
N THR A 173 -40.82 -45.03 34.43
CA THR A 173 -41.47 -44.02 33.57
C THR A 173 -41.91 -42.79 34.38
N LYS A 174 -41.85 -41.59 33.79
CA LYS A 174 -42.84 -40.50 33.93
C LYS A 174 -42.61 -39.40 32.88
N LYS A 175 -43.70 -38.70 32.58
CA LYS A 175 -44.06 -38.01 31.34
C LYS A 175 -44.08 -36.50 31.58
N ALA A 176 -43.78 -35.72 30.52
CA ALA A 176 -44.13 -34.33 30.22
C ALA A 176 -43.72 -33.21 31.20
N GLU A 177 -43.06 -32.17 30.70
CA GLU A 177 -43.72 -30.93 30.26
C GLU A 177 -42.74 -30.01 29.53
N ALA A 178 -43.26 -29.31 28.53
CA ALA A 178 -42.58 -28.27 27.79
C ALA A 178 -42.59 -26.95 28.58
N ARG A 179 -41.53 -26.15 28.46
CA ARG A 179 -41.68 -24.68 28.40
C ARG A 179 -40.40 -24.02 27.88
N ALA A 180 -40.60 -23.23 26.84
CA ALA A 180 -39.64 -22.30 26.25
C ALA A 180 -39.50 -21.04 27.10
N LEU A 181 -38.32 -20.43 27.05
CA LEU A 181 -37.98 -19.01 27.25
C LEU A 181 -36.46 -18.94 27.02
N VAL A 182 -35.96 -18.51 25.86
CA VAL A 182 -35.81 -17.11 25.41
C VAL A 182 -35.37 -16.21 26.55
N LEU A 183 -34.06 -15.99 26.65
CA LEU A 183 -33.43 -14.68 26.45
C LEU A 183 -32.08 -14.89 25.75
#